data_AF-A0A4U1HA15-F1
#
_entry.id   AF-A0A4U1HA15-F1
#
_cell.length_a   1.000
_cell.length_b   1.000
_cell.length_c   1.000
_cell.angle_alpha   90.00
_cell.angle_beta   90.00
_cell.angle_gamma   90.00
#
_symmetry.space_group_name_H-M   'P 1'
#
loop_
_entity.id
_entity.type
_entity.pdbx_description
1 polymer ?
#
loop_
_entity_poly.entity_id
_entity_poly.type
_entity_poly.pdbx_seq_one_letter_code
_entity_poly.pdbx_strand_id
1 'polypeptide(L)'
;MTNKPRKLRSAQWFGTADKNGFMYRSWMKNQGLPDHVFDGRPVIGICNTWSELTPCNAHFRKLAEHVKRGVYEAGGFPVEFPVFSNGESNLRPTAMFTRNLASMDVEESIRGNPI
;
A
#
# COMPACT_ATOMS: atom_id res chain seq x y z
N MET A 1 -7.90 -30.99 0.39
CA MET A 1 -8.77 -29.80 0.44
C MET A 1 -8.37 -28.87 -0.70
N THR A 2 -9.00 -28.99 -1.86
CA THR A 2 -8.72 -28.13 -3.02
C THR A 2 -9.33 -26.76 -2.78
N ASN A 3 -8.59 -25.85 -2.15
CA ASN A 3 -9.04 -24.48 -1.92
C ASN A 3 -9.02 -23.77 -3.28
N LYS A 4 -10.19 -23.53 -3.89
CA LYS A 4 -10.28 -22.75 -5.12
C LYS A 4 -9.65 -21.37 -4.84
N PRO A 5 -8.77 -20.85 -5.71
CA PRO A 5 -8.17 -19.54 -5.49
C PRO A 5 -9.27 -18.47 -5.41
N ARG A 6 -9.34 -17.79 -4.27
CA ARG A 6 -10.33 -16.75 -3.99
C ARG A 6 -10.00 -15.51 -4.81
N LYS A 7 -10.98 -14.99 -5.56
CA LYS A 7 -10.83 -13.72 -6.26
C LYS A 7 -10.65 -12.59 -5.25
N LEU A 8 -9.53 -11.87 -5.34
CA LEU A 8 -9.19 -10.75 -4.45
C LEU A 8 -9.78 -9.44 -4.98
N ARG A 9 -9.91 -8.43 -4.11
CA ARG A 9 -10.44 -7.11 -4.49
C ARG A 9 -9.58 -6.40 -5.53
N SER A 10 -8.26 -6.58 -5.49
CA SER A 10 -7.30 -6.06 -6.47
C SER A 10 -7.61 -6.50 -7.90
N ALA A 11 -8.30 -7.63 -8.10
CA ALA A 11 -8.72 -8.10 -9.41
C ALA A 11 -9.75 -7.19 -10.09
N GLN A 12 -10.42 -6.29 -9.37
CA GLN A 12 -11.29 -5.26 -9.96
C GLN A 12 -10.49 -4.21 -10.75
N TRP A 13 -9.21 -4.00 -10.41
CA TRP A 13 -8.29 -3.14 -11.17
C TRP A 13 -7.44 -3.96 -12.13
N PHE A 14 -6.79 -5.01 -11.64
CA PHE A 14 -5.75 -5.69 -12.42
C PHE A 14 -6.22 -6.96 -13.12
N GLY A 15 -7.38 -7.51 -12.78
CA GLY A 15 -7.82 -8.82 -13.28
C GLY A 15 -8.63 -8.78 -14.58
N THR A 16 -9.13 -7.62 -15.00
CA THR A 16 -9.97 -7.52 -16.21
C THR A 16 -9.14 -7.38 -17.48
N ALA A 17 -9.59 -8.02 -18.56
CA ALA A 17 -8.98 -7.91 -19.90
C ALA A 17 -9.59 -6.76 -20.74
N ASP A 18 -10.28 -5.82 -20.09
CA ASP A 18 -10.87 -4.65 -20.72
C ASP A 18 -9.89 -3.47 -20.79
N LYS A 19 -10.34 -2.37 -21.40
CA LYS A 19 -9.57 -1.12 -21.50
C LYS A 19 -9.11 -0.61 -20.12
N ASN A 20 -9.98 -0.70 -19.11
CA ASN A 20 -9.67 -0.21 -17.76
C ASN A 20 -8.58 -1.07 -17.11
N GLY A 21 -8.71 -2.39 -17.16
CA GLY A 21 -7.70 -3.30 -16.62
C GLY A 21 -6.34 -3.15 -17.31
N PHE A 22 -6.33 -2.98 -18.63
CA PHE A 22 -5.13 -2.65 -19.37
C PHE A 22 -4.50 -1.35 -18.88
N MET A 23 -5.30 -0.28 -18.75
CA MET A 23 -4.84 1.02 -18.28
C MET A 23 -4.22 0.94 -16.88
N TYR A 24 -4.91 0.33 -15.92
CA TYR A 24 -4.42 0.22 -14.54
C TYR A 24 -3.10 -0.56 -14.45
N ARG A 25 -2.98 -1.70 -15.16
CA ARG A 25 -1.72 -2.46 -15.20
C ARG A 25 -0.60 -1.68 -15.89
N SER A 26 -0.90 -1.01 -17.01
CA SER A 26 0.09 -0.24 -17.78
C SER A 26 0.72 0.88 -16.95
N TRP A 27 -0.10 1.64 -16.21
CA TRP A 27 0.41 2.68 -15.31
C TRP A 27 1.29 2.12 -14.19
N MET A 28 0.94 0.99 -13.61
CA MET A 28 1.80 0.36 -12.58
C MET A 28 3.12 -0.17 -13.19
N LYS A 29 3.09 -0.71 -14.41
CA LYS A 29 4.28 -1.25 -15.09
C LYS A 29 5.34 -0.20 -15.40
N ASN A 30 5.01 1.09 -15.45
CA ASN A 30 6.00 2.14 -15.71
C ASN A 30 7.11 2.19 -14.64
N GLN A 31 6.90 1.58 -13.47
CA GLN A 31 7.87 1.43 -12.38
C GLN A 31 8.86 0.26 -12.61
N GLY A 32 8.77 -0.46 -13.74
CA GLY A 32 9.58 -1.65 -14.03
C GLY A 32 9.00 -2.95 -13.46
N LEU A 33 7.70 -2.97 -13.14
CA LEU A 33 7.02 -4.17 -12.64
C LEU A 33 6.74 -5.16 -13.79
N PRO A 34 7.09 -6.45 -13.63
CA PRO A 34 6.83 -7.45 -14.66
C PRO A 34 5.35 -7.85 -14.69
N ASP A 35 4.84 -8.32 -15.84
CA ASP A 35 3.41 -8.61 -16.02
C ASP A 35 2.83 -9.63 -15.01
N HIS A 36 3.62 -10.62 -14.62
CA HIS A 36 3.19 -11.70 -13.73
C HIS A 36 2.82 -11.24 -12.32
N VAL A 37 3.17 -10.02 -11.87
CA VAL A 37 2.74 -9.54 -10.54
C VAL A 37 1.23 -9.24 -10.50
N PHE A 38 0.58 -9.13 -11.66
CA PHE A 38 -0.85 -8.85 -11.80
C PHE A 38 -1.70 -10.12 -12.05
N ASP A 39 -1.13 -11.31 -11.78
CA ASP A 39 -1.76 -12.63 -12.00
C ASP A 39 -2.88 -12.99 -11.01
N GLY A 40 -3.20 -12.09 -10.07
CA GLY A 40 -4.21 -12.29 -9.04
C GLY A 40 -3.63 -12.66 -7.67
N ARG A 41 -2.31 -12.68 -7.50
CA ARG A 41 -1.66 -12.74 -6.18
C ARG A 41 -2.10 -11.59 -5.25
N PRO A 42 -1.95 -11.74 -3.92
CA PRO A 42 -2.23 -10.67 -2.98
C PRO A 42 -1.37 -9.44 -3.24
N VAL A 43 -2.02 -8.28 -3.39
CA VAL A 43 -1.35 -6.98 -3.37
C VAL A 43 -1.38 -6.49 -1.92
N ILE A 44 -0.22 -6.20 -1.35
CA ILE A 44 -0.07 -5.87 0.07
C ILE A 44 0.31 -4.39 0.20
N GLY A 45 -0.62 -3.59 0.69
CA GLY A 45 -0.37 -2.19 1.04
C GLY A 45 0.47 -2.07 2.31
N ILE A 46 1.63 -1.42 2.22
CA ILE A 46 2.47 -1.07 3.37
C ILE A 46 2.21 0.38 3.73
N CYS A 47 1.32 0.58 4.71
CA CYS A 47 0.96 1.89 5.24
C CYS A 47 2.13 2.45 6.05
N ASN A 48 2.81 3.48 5.53
CA ASN A 48 4.02 4.02 6.16
C ASN A 48 3.80 5.45 6.69
N THR A 49 4.00 5.63 7.99
CA THR A 49 3.97 6.92 8.70
C THR A 49 5.37 7.53 8.87
N TRP A 50 6.31 7.17 7.99
CA TRP A 50 7.63 7.79 7.97
C TRP A 50 7.54 9.27 7.58
N SER A 51 8.25 10.11 8.33
CA SER A 51 8.49 11.51 7.99
C SER A 51 9.73 12.01 8.73
N GLU A 52 10.53 12.89 8.12
CA GLU A 52 11.61 13.59 8.81
C GLU A 52 11.08 14.53 9.91
N LEU A 53 9.80 14.92 9.84
CA LEU A 53 9.10 15.69 10.89
C LEU A 53 8.54 14.80 12.01
N THR A 54 8.59 13.48 11.88
CA THR A 54 8.14 12.51 12.90
C THR A 54 9.30 11.60 13.30
N PRO A 55 10.22 12.06 14.17
CA PRO A 55 11.48 11.36 14.44
C PRO A 55 11.29 9.98 15.09
N CYS A 56 10.18 9.75 15.82
CA CYS A 56 9.84 8.43 16.36
C CYS A 56 9.69 7.35 15.26
N ASN A 57 9.37 7.74 14.02
CA ASN A 57 9.19 6.85 12.88
C ASN A 57 10.36 6.94 11.88
N ALA A 58 11.48 7.61 12.21
CA ALA A 58 12.54 7.93 11.25
C ALA A 58 13.14 6.71 10.52
N HIS A 59 13.14 5.54 11.18
CA HIS A 59 13.69 4.29 10.65
C HIS A 59 12.68 3.44 9.86
N PHE A 60 11.42 3.88 9.74
CA PHE A 60 10.36 3.08 9.13
C PHE A 60 10.57 2.81 7.64
N ARG A 61 11.25 3.69 6.87
CA ARG A 61 11.63 3.38 5.48
C ARG A 61 12.45 2.08 5.39
N LYS A 62 13.40 1.88 6.30
CA LYS A 62 14.21 0.65 6.33
C LYS A 62 13.37 -0.57 6.70
N LEU A 63 12.45 -0.42 7.66
CA LEU A 63 11.52 -1.49 8.02
C LEU A 63 10.58 -1.85 6.86
N ALA A 64 10.05 -0.86 6.15
CA ALA A 64 9.21 -1.07 4.97
C ALA A 64 9.93 -1.89 3.89
N GLU A 65 11.22 -1.64 3.64
CA GLU A 65 12.02 -2.45 2.72
C GLU A 65 12.16 -3.92 3.18
N HIS A 66 12.33 -4.17 4.47
CA HIS A 66 12.34 -5.53 5.00
C HIS A 66 10.97 -6.22 4.86
N VAL A 67 9.88 -5.48 5.11
CA VAL A 67 8.51 -5.99 4.92
C VAL A 67 8.26 -6.31 3.44
N LYS A 68 8.65 -5.44 2.50
CA LYS A 68 8.53 -5.69 1.05
C LYS A 68 9.21 -7.01 0.66
N ARG A 69 10.43 -7.25 1.14
CA ARG A 69 11.16 -8.50 0.86
C ARG A 69 10.39 -9.73 1.35
N GLY A 70 9.87 -9.70 2.57
CA GLY A 70 9.05 -10.79 3.10
C GLY A 70 7.78 -11.04 2.29
N VAL A 71 7.12 -9.98 1.81
CA VAL A 71 5.95 -10.11 0.93
C VAL A 71 6.33 -10.77 -0.41
N TYR A 72 7.44 -10.35 -1.01
CA TYR A 72 7.94 -10.98 -2.24
C TYR A 72 8.30 -12.45 -2.03
N GLU A 73 8.99 -12.80 -0.95
CA GLU A 73 9.35 -14.18 -0.60
C GLU A 73 8.11 -15.06 -0.40
N ALA A 74 7.02 -14.50 0.13
CA ALA A 74 5.73 -15.17 0.27
C ALA A 74 4.90 -15.21 -1.04
N GLY A 75 5.41 -14.65 -2.15
CA GLY A 75 4.74 -14.63 -3.45
C GLY A 75 3.68 -13.54 -3.61
N GLY A 76 3.63 -12.54 -2.73
CA GLY A 76 2.76 -11.37 -2.84
C GLY A 76 3.37 -10.25 -3.68
N PHE A 77 2.60 -9.17 -3.88
CA PHE A 77 3.04 -7.94 -4.52
C PHE A 77 2.95 -6.77 -3.54
N PRO A 78 4.06 -6.30 -2.95
CA PRO A 78 4.04 -5.22 -1.99
C PRO A 78 4.02 -3.84 -2.67
N VAL A 79 3.18 -2.94 -2.15
CA VAL A 79 3.11 -1.54 -2.55
C VAL A 79 3.10 -0.68 -1.30
N GLU A 80 4.10 0.18 -1.13
CA GLU A 80 4.15 1.12 -0.01
C GLU A 80 3.37 2.38 -0.35
N PHE A 81 2.58 2.87 0.59
CA PHE A 81 1.89 4.14 0.46
C PHE A 81 2.09 4.98 1.74
N PRO A 82 2.45 6.26 1.59
CA PRO A 82 2.58 7.16 2.73
C PRO A 82 1.21 7.59 3.22
N VAL A 83 1.09 7.83 4.53
CA VAL A 83 -0.10 8.43 5.15
C VAL A 83 0.30 9.54 6.13
N PHE A 84 -0.67 10.35 6.53
CA PHE A 84 -0.45 11.44 7.47
C PHE A 84 0.22 10.96 8.77
N SER A 85 1.38 11.53 9.08
CA SER A 85 2.18 11.17 10.25
C SER A 85 1.98 12.15 11.40
N ASN A 86 1.35 11.69 12.48
CA ASN A 86 1.06 12.47 13.68
C ASN A 86 2.28 12.52 14.62
N GLY A 87 3.24 13.40 14.35
CA GLY A 87 4.40 13.62 15.22
C GLY A 87 4.07 14.45 16.46
N GLU A 88 3.81 13.81 17.61
CA GLU A 88 3.47 14.47 18.88
C GLU A 88 4.46 15.57 19.29
N SER A 89 5.76 15.40 18.99
CA SER A 89 6.79 16.37 19.37
C SER A 89 6.71 17.69 18.64
N ASN A 90 6.23 17.69 17.39
CA ASN A 90 6.36 18.83 16.48
C ASN A 90 5.00 19.45 16.09
N LEU A 91 3.92 18.67 16.13
CA LEU A 91 2.61 19.10 15.65
C LEU A 91 1.88 19.94 16.71
N ARG A 92 1.35 21.10 16.31
CA ARG A 92 0.60 22.02 17.19
C ARG A 92 -0.86 22.09 16.74
N PRO A 93 -1.84 22.27 17.65
CA PRO A 93 -1.68 22.43 19.11
C PRO A 93 -1.38 21.13 19.87
N THR A 94 -1.79 19.97 19.33
CA THR A 94 -1.46 18.62 19.81
C THR A 94 -1.70 17.64 18.67
N ALA A 95 -0.97 16.52 18.60
CA ALA A 95 -1.19 15.54 17.53
C ALA A 95 -2.53 14.79 17.64
N MET A 96 -3.17 14.84 18.81
CA MET A 96 -4.53 14.33 18.98
C MET A 96 -5.54 15.05 18.06
N PHE A 97 -5.32 16.34 17.77
CA PHE A 97 -6.21 17.13 16.91
C PHE A 97 -6.30 16.55 15.48
N THR A 98 -5.19 16.05 14.95
CA THR A 98 -5.10 15.49 13.59
C THR A 98 -5.21 13.96 13.55
N ARG A 99 -5.44 13.29 14.68
CA ARG A 99 -5.61 11.83 14.72
C ARG A 99 -6.72 11.35 13.79
N ASN A 100 -7.89 12.01 13.83
CA ASN A 100 -9.02 11.63 12.99
C ASN A 100 -8.78 11.93 11.51
N LEU A 101 -8.01 12.99 11.20
CA LEU A 101 -7.58 13.28 9.83
C LEU A 101 -6.72 12.14 9.28
N ALA A 102 -5.74 11.66 10.04
CA ALA A 102 -4.94 10.51 9.66
C ALA A 102 -5.78 9.24 9.50
N SER A 103 -6.80 9.04 10.34
CA SER A 103 -7.72 7.91 10.20
C SER A 103 -8.48 7.95 8.87
N MET A 104 -9.00 9.12 8.47
CA MET A 104 -9.70 9.28 7.18
C MET A 104 -8.76 9.06 6.00
N ASP A 105 -7.53 9.59 6.07
CA ASP A 105 -6.50 9.40 5.05
C ASP A 105 -6.17 7.90 4.85
N VAL A 106 -5.96 7.17 5.95
CA VAL A 106 -5.72 5.72 5.91
C VAL A 106 -6.91 4.97 5.32
N GLU A 107 -8.13 5.28 5.77
CA GLU A 107 -9.35 4.59 5.34
C GLU A 107 -9.58 4.75 3.83
N GLU A 108 -9.50 5.99 3.32
CA GLU A 108 -9.70 6.28 1.91
C GLU A 108 -8.56 5.75 1.04
N SER A 109 -7.32 5.80 1.55
CA SER A 109 -6.17 5.19 0.88
C SER A 109 -6.35 3.68 0.69
N ILE A 110 -6.85 2.97 1.70
CA ILE A 110 -7.08 1.52 1.58
C ILE A 110 -8.28 1.22 0.68
N ARG A 111 -9.40 1.92 0.89
CA ARG A 111 -10.64 1.67 0.15
C ARG A 111 -10.51 2.03 -1.33
N GLY A 112 -9.84 3.13 -1.66
CA GLY A 112 -9.70 3.64 -3.03
C GLY A 112 -8.64 2.96 -3.89
N ASN A 113 -7.66 2.28 -3.28
CA ASN A 113 -6.54 1.65 -3.99
C ASN A 113 -6.66 0.12 -4.07
N PRO A 114 -5.97 -0.53 -5.03
CA PRO A 114 -6.05 -1.98 -5.26
C PRO A 114 -5.19 -2.81 -4.29
N ILE A 115 -5.32 -2.55 -2.98
CA ILE A 115 -4.59 -3.21 -1.87
C ILE A 115 -5.49 -3.95 -0.89
#